data_AF-A0A212A799-F1
#
_entry.id   AF-A0A212A799-F1
#
_cell.length_a   1.000
_cell.length_b   1.000
_cell.length_c   1.000
_cell.angle_alpha   90.00
_cell.angle_beta   90.00
_cell.angle_gamma   90.00
#
_symmetry.space_group_name_H-M   'P 1'
#
loop_
_entity.id
_entity.type
_entity.pdbx_description
1 polymer ?
#
loop_
_entity_poly.entity_id
_entity_poly.type
_entity_poly.pdbx_seq_one_letter_code
_entity_poly.pdbx_strand_id
1 'polypeptide(L)'
;MKRPQMIRSRFPACAMLAAAVLTGSLSTSPLSAETLRGTVTYRERMALPPGAEVEVKLVDVSRADAPATVLGETTLQSDHAAPFPFALDYDAAAIVPNHSYALQARITAGGQLLFITTAHHPAFEHPEGQAEIVVERVATPAASPAGLWRLESLMGQPAEAGVQSVIEIAADGTLSGSGGCNMITGKARIEGERIDFGRVASTMMACPPIAMGQEMALFQALEAARRWQIDPTGQALILFDEAGGGLAAFRSTER
;
A
#
# COMPACT_ATOMS: atom_id res chain seq x y z
N MET A 1 55.47 24.02 76.81
CA MET A 1 55.18 25.33 77.44
C MET A 1 55.44 26.42 76.40
N LYS A 2 54.46 27.33 76.23
CA LYS A 2 54.46 28.59 75.46
C LYS A 2 54.54 28.54 73.91
N ARG A 3 53.39 28.85 73.30
CA ARG A 3 53.20 29.48 71.97
C ARG A 3 53.92 30.85 71.94
N PRO A 4 54.29 31.42 70.77
CA PRO A 4 53.35 32.24 69.96
C PRO A 4 53.61 32.12 68.42
N GLN A 5 52.64 32.13 67.52
CA GLN A 5 51.67 33.14 67.09
C GLN A 5 52.23 34.40 66.39
N MET A 6 51.76 34.53 65.14
CA MET A 6 51.54 35.72 64.30
C MET A 6 52.75 36.43 63.67
N ILE A 7 52.65 36.70 62.37
CA ILE A 7 52.58 38.06 61.79
C ILE A 7 52.15 38.01 60.31
N ARG A 8 51.50 39.10 59.89
CA ARG A 8 50.66 39.33 58.71
C ARG A 8 51.42 39.85 57.48
N SER A 9 50.79 39.67 56.30
CA SER A 9 50.82 40.53 55.08
C SER A 9 52.10 40.45 54.21
N ARG A 10 52.13 40.57 52.87
CA ARG A 10 51.35 41.29 51.83
C ARG A 10 51.56 40.59 50.45
N PHE A 11 50.61 40.80 49.51
CA PHE A 11 50.53 40.43 48.07
C PHE A 11 51.78 40.72 47.19
N PRO A 12 51.80 40.42 45.85
CA PRO A 12 51.42 39.21 45.06
C PRO A 12 52.52 38.81 44.02
N ALA A 13 52.45 37.63 43.39
CA ALA A 13 52.83 37.40 41.96
C ALA A 13 52.75 35.92 41.55
N CYS A 14 52.07 35.69 40.42
CA CYS A 14 52.23 34.65 39.40
C CYS A 14 52.98 33.36 39.72
N ALA A 15 52.28 32.22 39.64
CA ALA A 15 52.82 30.99 39.07
C ALA A 15 51.71 30.26 38.30
N MET A 16 52.01 29.94 37.04
CA MET A 16 51.11 29.37 36.03
C MET A 16 50.56 28.00 36.41
N LEU A 17 49.25 27.80 36.22
CA LEU A 17 48.64 26.48 36.08
C LEU A 17 48.86 25.95 34.65
N ALA A 18 49.35 24.74 34.52
CA ALA A 18 49.21 23.94 33.30
C ALA A 18 48.27 22.75 33.59
N ALA A 19 46.99 22.93 33.26
CA ALA A 19 46.02 21.84 33.22
C ALA A 19 46.00 21.27 31.79
N ALA A 20 46.39 20.01 31.64
CA ALA A 20 46.32 19.29 30.37
C ALA A 20 44.84 19.02 30.03
N VAL A 21 44.31 19.77 29.07
CA VAL A 21 42.99 19.51 28.47
C VAL A 21 43.18 18.46 27.37
N LEU A 22 42.67 17.24 27.59
CA LEU A 22 42.48 16.24 26.55
C LEU A 22 41.40 16.74 25.58
N THR A 23 41.80 17.44 24.53
CA THR A 23 40.93 17.76 23.40
C THR A 23 40.70 16.50 22.58
N GLY A 24 39.62 15.78 22.89
CA GLY A 24 39.11 14.71 22.01
C GLY A 24 38.66 15.34 20.70
N SER A 25 39.41 15.06 19.63
CA SER A 25 39.05 15.47 18.27
C SER A 25 37.89 14.59 17.81
N LEU A 26 36.67 15.13 17.83
CA LEU A 26 35.57 14.56 17.05
C LEU A 26 35.98 14.64 15.58
N SER A 27 36.32 13.49 14.99
CA SER A 27 36.49 13.39 13.55
C SER A 27 35.10 13.41 12.91
N THR A 28 34.59 14.60 12.65
CA THR A 28 33.42 14.77 11.79
C THR A 28 33.91 14.57 10.36
N SER A 29 33.79 13.36 9.83
CA SER A 29 33.97 13.12 8.40
C SER A 29 33.06 14.08 7.63
N PRO A 30 33.53 14.80 6.60
CA PRO A 30 32.63 15.58 5.77
C PRO A 30 31.64 14.62 5.13
N LEU A 31 30.35 14.77 5.45
CA LEU A 31 29.27 14.18 4.65
C LEU A 31 29.51 14.65 3.22
N SER A 32 29.83 13.72 2.31
CA SER A 32 29.94 14.02 0.88
C SER A 32 28.52 14.11 0.31
N ALA A 33 27.72 15.00 0.90
CA ALA A 33 26.34 15.21 0.55
C ALA A 33 26.29 15.95 -0.79
N GLU A 34 25.83 15.24 -1.82
CA GLU A 34 25.49 15.83 -3.10
C GLU A 34 23.97 15.89 -3.24
N THR A 35 23.48 16.87 -4.00
CA THR A 35 22.05 17.07 -4.21
C THR A 35 21.69 16.75 -5.65
N LEU A 36 20.85 15.75 -5.84
CA LEU A 36 20.22 15.43 -7.12
C LEU A 36 18.94 16.25 -7.29
N ARG A 37 18.79 16.90 -8.44
CA ARG A 37 17.64 17.76 -8.75
C ARG A 37 16.88 17.24 -9.96
N GLY A 38 15.57 17.44 -9.92
CA GLY A 38 14.70 17.06 -11.01
C GLY A 38 13.25 17.43 -10.79
N THR A 39 12.37 16.88 -11.62
CA THR A 39 10.93 17.07 -11.52
C THR A 39 10.19 15.73 -11.53
N VAL A 40 9.06 15.70 -10.82
CA VAL A 40 8.08 14.62 -10.90
C VAL A 40 6.86 15.11 -11.69
N THR A 41 6.47 14.38 -12.74
CA THR A 41 5.30 14.66 -13.57
C THR A 41 4.36 13.46 -13.61
N TYR A 42 3.10 13.69 -13.98
CA TYR A 42 2.13 12.62 -14.27
C TYR A 42 1.30 13.02 -15.51
N ARG A 43 0.75 12.03 -16.23
CA ARG A 43 0.16 12.24 -17.57
C ARG A 43 -1.32 12.58 -17.52
N GLU A 44 -2.00 12.25 -16.43
CA GLU A 44 -3.43 12.43 -16.26
C GLU A 44 -3.78 13.91 -16.03
N ARG A 45 -4.82 14.39 -16.73
CA ARG A 45 -5.33 15.77 -16.58
C ARG A 45 -6.26 15.90 -15.37
N MET A 46 -5.77 15.56 -14.19
CA MET A 46 -6.52 15.70 -12.93
C MET A 46 -5.72 16.48 -11.91
N ALA A 47 -6.39 17.23 -11.02
CA ALA A 47 -5.73 17.79 -9.85
C ALA A 47 -5.51 16.69 -8.81
N LEU A 48 -4.36 16.70 -8.15
CA LEU A 48 -4.16 15.87 -6.97
C LEU A 48 -5.10 16.34 -5.84
N PRO A 49 -5.59 15.42 -4.99
CA PRO A 49 -6.28 15.80 -3.76
C PRO A 49 -5.41 16.73 -2.90
N PRO A 50 -6.02 17.66 -2.13
CA PRO A 50 -5.25 18.51 -1.23
C PRO A 50 -4.54 17.67 -0.17
N GLY A 51 -3.28 18.02 0.13
CA GLY A 51 -2.45 17.29 1.09
C GLY A 51 -1.92 15.96 0.55
N ALA A 52 -1.78 15.81 -0.77
CA ALA A 52 -1.02 14.70 -1.32
C ALA A 52 0.49 14.93 -1.10
N GLU A 53 1.20 13.85 -0.83
CA GLU A 53 2.64 13.84 -0.58
C GLU A 53 3.35 13.14 -1.73
N VAL A 54 4.40 13.77 -2.25
CA VAL A 54 5.26 13.23 -3.29
C VAL A 54 6.55 12.78 -2.63
N GLU A 55 6.79 11.48 -2.60
CA GLU A 55 8.02 10.89 -2.10
C GLU A 55 8.92 10.52 -3.30
N VAL A 56 10.20 10.90 -3.24
CA VAL A 56 11.22 10.55 -4.24
C VAL A 56 12.37 9.85 -3.54
N LYS A 57 12.82 8.73 -4.11
CA LYS A 57 13.90 7.89 -3.61
C LYS A 57 14.96 7.67 -4.66
N LEU A 58 16.23 7.75 -4.25
CA LEU A 58 17.37 7.26 -4.99
C LEU A 58 17.67 5.84 -4.53
N VAL A 59 17.68 4.89 -5.46
CA VAL A 59 17.87 3.46 -5.15
C VAL A 59 18.97 2.83 -6.01
N ASP A 60 19.73 1.92 -5.41
CA ASP A 60 20.63 1.00 -6.11
C ASP A 60 19.84 -0.20 -6.63
N VAL A 61 19.77 -0.32 -7.96
CA VAL A 61 19.06 -1.38 -8.69
C VAL A 61 20.03 -2.31 -9.44
N SER A 62 21.31 -2.33 -9.05
CA SER A 62 22.34 -3.17 -9.69
C SER A 62 22.08 -4.67 -9.53
N ARG A 63 21.22 -5.05 -8.58
CA ARG A 63 20.80 -6.43 -8.33
C ARG A 63 19.34 -6.60 -8.71
N ALA A 64 19.06 -7.36 -9.76
CA ALA A 64 17.71 -7.59 -10.26
C ALA A 64 16.79 -8.34 -9.26
N ASP A 65 17.36 -9.26 -8.48
CA ASP A 65 16.58 -10.18 -7.61
C ASP A 65 16.65 -9.83 -6.12
N ALA A 66 17.17 -8.65 -5.78
CA ALA A 66 17.28 -8.20 -4.40
C ALA A 66 16.47 -6.92 -4.17
N PRO A 67 15.94 -6.70 -2.96
CA PRO A 67 15.36 -5.41 -2.60
C PRO A 67 16.37 -4.28 -2.87
N ALA A 68 15.93 -3.25 -3.60
CA ALA A 68 16.77 -2.12 -3.93
C ALA A 68 17.19 -1.37 -2.66
N THR A 69 18.47 -0.98 -2.58
CA THR A 69 18.99 -0.27 -1.42
C THR A 69 18.73 1.23 -1.58
N VAL A 70 18.08 1.86 -0.59
CA VAL A 70 17.80 3.30 -0.62
C VAL A 70 19.04 4.08 -0.20
N LEU A 71 19.46 5.02 -1.04
CA LEU A 71 20.66 5.86 -0.84
C LEU A 71 20.31 7.31 -0.45
N GLY A 72 19.07 7.72 -0.71
CA GLY A 72 18.54 9.02 -0.33
C GLY A 72 17.04 9.07 -0.58
N GLU A 73 16.35 9.93 0.15
CA GLU A 73 14.91 10.10 0.10
C GLU A 73 14.55 11.55 0.38
N THR A 74 13.51 12.05 -0.28
CA THR A 74 12.92 13.37 0.00
C THR A 74 11.40 13.29 -0.17
N THR A 75 10.68 14.09 0.62
CA THR A 75 9.22 14.16 0.59
C THR A 75 8.77 15.59 0.42
N LEU A 76 7.86 15.81 -0.52
CA LEU A 76 7.33 17.12 -0.89
C LEU A 76 5.80 17.11 -0.72
N GLN A 77 5.23 18.26 -0.40
CA GLN A 77 3.78 18.44 -0.39
C GLN A 77 3.33 18.89 -1.78
N SER A 78 2.20 18.37 -2.28
CA SER A 78 1.62 18.83 -3.55
C SER A 78 0.77 20.09 -3.32
N ASP A 79 1.42 21.24 -3.22
CA ASP A 79 0.77 22.56 -3.06
C ASP A 79 0.37 23.20 -4.40
N HIS A 80 0.94 22.74 -5.51
CA HIS A 80 0.62 23.17 -6.88
C HIS A 80 0.39 21.99 -7.84
N ALA A 81 0.01 22.27 -9.08
CA ALA A 81 -0.06 21.24 -10.13
C ALA A 81 1.35 20.79 -10.55
N ALA A 82 1.51 19.56 -11.04
CA ALA A 82 2.77 19.09 -11.61
C ALA A 82 3.27 20.04 -12.74
N PRO A 83 4.59 20.18 -12.96
CA PRO A 83 5.69 19.39 -12.39
C PRO A 83 6.04 19.73 -10.93
N PHE A 84 6.42 18.71 -10.14
CA PHE A 84 6.91 18.89 -8.76
C PHE A 84 8.44 18.90 -8.74
N PRO A 85 9.08 20.04 -8.51
CA PRO A 85 10.54 20.08 -8.40
C PRO A 85 10.99 19.40 -7.11
N PHE A 86 12.02 18.56 -7.18
CA PHE A 86 12.63 17.93 -6.02
C PHE A 86 14.12 18.27 -5.90
N ALA A 87 14.59 18.22 -4.67
CA ALA A 87 16.00 18.20 -4.31
C ALA A 87 16.20 17.04 -3.33
N LEU A 88 17.01 16.06 -3.73
CA LEU A 88 17.28 14.84 -2.98
C LEU A 88 18.76 14.82 -2.63
N ASP A 89 19.05 14.87 -1.33
CA ASP A 89 20.41 14.75 -0.83
C ASP A 89 20.79 13.27 -0.69
N TYR A 90 21.99 12.92 -1.14
CA TYR A 90 22.56 11.57 -1.04
C TYR A 90 24.04 11.63 -0.68
N ASP A 91 24.55 10.54 -0.12
CA ASP A 91 25.99 10.40 0.14
C ASP A 91 26.71 9.95 -1.13
N ALA A 92 27.52 10.83 -1.72
CA ALA A 92 28.32 10.52 -2.90
C ALA A 92 29.33 9.40 -2.66
N ALA A 93 29.77 9.18 -1.41
CA ALA A 93 30.65 8.06 -1.07
C ALA A 93 29.95 6.69 -1.18
N ALA A 94 28.62 6.65 -1.17
CA ALA A 94 27.84 5.43 -1.36
C ALA A 94 27.68 5.04 -2.85
N ILE A 95 28.10 5.90 -3.78
CA ILE A 95 28.02 5.65 -5.22
C ILE A 95 29.21 4.82 -5.68
N VAL A 96 28.93 3.61 -6.14
CA VAL A 96 29.90 2.63 -6.63
C VAL A 96 29.95 2.69 -8.16
N PRO A 97 31.16 2.74 -8.76
CA PRO A 97 31.30 2.69 -10.22
C PRO A 97 30.67 1.43 -10.83
N ASN A 98 30.07 1.56 -12.01
CA ASN A 98 29.38 0.50 -12.77
C ASN A 98 28.13 -0.10 -12.09
N HIS A 99 27.63 0.51 -11.02
CA HIS A 99 26.30 0.21 -10.49
C HIS A 99 25.23 0.97 -11.27
N SER A 100 24.01 0.44 -11.25
CA SER A 100 22.82 1.07 -11.83
C SER A 100 21.99 1.71 -10.73
N TYR A 101 21.73 3.00 -10.87
CA TYR A 101 20.95 3.79 -9.93
C TYR A 101 19.69 4.30 -10.59
N ALA A 102 18.56 4.14 -9.90
CA ALA A 102 17.27 4.58 -10.39
C ALA A 102 16.61 5.54 -9.40
N LEU A 103 15.79 6.42 -9.93
CA LEU A 103 14.86 7.25 -9.20
C LEU A 103 13.51 6.56 -9.15
N GLN A 104 12.96 6.46 -7.95
CA GLN A 104 11.60 6.00 -7.73
C GLN A 104 10.80 7.14 -7.12
N ALA A 105 9.56 7.31 -7.55
CA ALA A 105 8.66 8.28 -6.96
C ALA A 105 7.28 7.68 -6.73
N ARG A 106 6.62 8.14 -5.69
CA ARG A 106 5.22 7.83 -5.43
C ARG A 106 4.48 9.03 -4.89
N ILE A 107 3.19 9.08 -5.19
CA ILE A 107 2.29 10.11 -4.70
C ILE A 107 1.22 9.45 -3.85
N THR A 108 1.10 9.87 -2.60
CA THR A 108 0.09 9.38 -1.65
C THR A 108 -0.85 10.50 -1.24
N ALA A 109 -2.11 10.20 -0.91
CA ALA A 109 -3.03 11.16 -0.30
C ALA A 109 -3.85 10.47 0.78
N GLY A 110 -3.85 11.02 2.00
CA GLY A 110 -4.54 10.40 3.14
C GLY A 110 -4.10 8.95 3.43
N GLY A 111 -2.83 8.62 3.15
CA GLY A 111 -2.26 7.28 3.29
C GLY A 111 -2.52 6.32 2.12
N GLN A 112 -3.31 6.71 1.12
CA GLN A 112 -3.56 5.90 -0.07
C GLN A 112 -2.55 6.23 -1.17
N LEU A 113 -1.91 5.22 -1.76
CA LEU A 113 -1.04 5.36 -2.92
C LEU A 113 -1.87 5.66 -4.18
N LEU A 114 -1.61 6.80 -4.82
CA LEU A 114 -2.31 7.26 -6.00
C LEU A 114 -1.49 7.05 -7.28
N PHE A 115 -0.19 7.37 -7.24
CA PHE A 115 0.70 7.26 -8.38
C PHE A 115 2.04 6.64 -7.98
N ILE A 116 2.68 5.92 -8.89
CA ILE A 116 3.99 5.27 -8.69
C ILE A 116 4.79 5.26 -9.99
N THR A 117 6.12 5.29 -9.90
CA THR A 117 7.00 5.00 -11.03
C THR A 117 6.89 3.53 -11.44
N THR A 118 6.54 3.27 -12.70
CA THR A 118 6.47 1.93 -13.30
C THR A 118 7.59 1.67 -14.31
N ALA A 119 8.23 2.72 -14.81
CA ALA A 119 9.36 2.68 -15.73
C ALA A 119 10.70 2.90 -15.01
N HIS A 120 11.79 2.51 -15.67
CA HIS A 120 13.13 2.80 -15.18
C HIS A 120 13.51 4.27 -15.44
N HIS A 121 13.78 5.02 -14.37
CA HIS A 121 14.28 6.40 -14.44
C HIS A 121 15.73 6.42 -13.94
N PRO A 122 16.75 6.45 -14.82
CA PRO A 122 18.15 6.46 -14.39
C PRO A 122 18.46 7.71 -13.57
N ALA A 123 19.22 7.58 -12.48
CA ALA A 123 19.46 8.69 -11.55
C ALA A 123 20.53 9.70 -12.00
N PHE A 124 21.42 9.33 -12.93
CA PHE A 124 22.56 10.16 -13.32
C PHE A 124 22.71 10.39 -14.83
N GLU A 125 21.95 9.69 -15.67
CA GLU A 125 22.03 9.78 -17.13
C GLU A 125 21.03 10.79 -17.67
N HIS A 126 21.33 12.08 -17.53
CA HIS A 126 20.41 13.18 -17.87
C HIS A 126 20.99 14.11 -18.94
N PRO A 127 20.57 13.99 -20.22
CA PRO A 127 21.05 14.84 -21.30
C PRO A 127 20.76 16.35 -21.08
N GLU A 128 19.65 16.66 -20.41
CA GLU A 128 19.20 18.04 -20.14
C GLU A 128 19.69 18.59 -18.80
N GLY A 129 20.51 17.83 -18.06
CA GLY A 129 21.14 18.24 -16.80
C GLY A 129 20.23 18.19 -15.56
N GLN A 130 18.98 17.75 -15.69
CA GLN A 130 18.06 17.51 -14.58
C GLN A 130 17.34 16.17 -14.75
N ALA A 131 16.96 15.56 -13.63
CA ALA A 131 16.18 14.34 -13.65
C ALA A 131 14.71 14.60 -13.96
N GLU A 132 14.10 13.74 -14.77
CA GLU A 132 12.65 13.73 -14.98
C GLU A 132 12.09 12.37 -14.58
N ILE A 133 11.11 12.39 -13.68
CA ILE A 133 10.39 11.22 -13.20
C ILE A 133 8.95 11.34 -13.65
N VAL A 134 8.43 10.33 -14.32
CA VAL A 134 7.03 10.24 -14.70
C VAL A 134 6.39 9.18 -13.83
N VAL A 135 5.40 9.57 -13.02
CA VAL A 135 4.61 8.62 -12.24
C VAL A 135 3.30 8.31 -12.98
N GLU A 136 2.87 7.05 -12.87
CA GLU A 136 1.63 6.57 -13.44
C GLU A 136 0.64 6.28 -12.33
N ARG A 137 -0.66 6.47 -12.59
CA ARG A 137 -1.67 6.14 -11.60
C ARG A 137 -1.58 4.66 -11.27
N VAL A 138 -1.59 4.33 -9.98
CA VAL A 138 -1.75 2.94 -9.57
C VAL A 138 -3.06 2.44 -10.14
N ALA A 139 -2.97 1.46 -11.03
CA ALA A 139 -4.14 0.67 -11.38
C ALA A 139 -4.55 -0.04 -10.10
N THR A 140 -5.63 0.44 -9.45
CA THR A 140 -6.35 -0.42 -8.51
C THR A 140 -6.60 -1.71 -9.27
N PRO A 141 -6.10 -2.86 -8.80
CA PRO A 141 -6.42 -4.14 -9.44
C PRO A 141 -7.92 -4.14 -9.63
N ALA A 142 -8.38 -4.37 -10.87
CA ALA A 142 -9.81 -4.42 -11.12
C ALA A 142 -10.36 -5.41 -10.11
N ALA A 143 -11.18 -4.90 -9.18
CA ALA A 143 -11.75 -5.74 -8.15
C ALA A 143 -12.44 -6.91 -8.90
N SER A 144 -12.27 -8.12 -8.38
CA SER A 144 -12.81 -9.32 -9.00
C SER A 144 -13.62 -10.06 -7.96
N PRO A 145 -14.85 -10.52 -8.28
CA PRO A 145 -15.60 -11.37 -7.38
C PRO A 145 -15.01 -12.78 -7.27
N ALA A 146 -13.92 -13.07 -8.00
CA ALA A 146 -13.27 -14.36 -7.94
C ALA A 146 -12.67 -14.63 -6.56
N GLY A 147 -12.98 -15.79 -6.00
CA GLY A 147 -12.59 -16.17 -4.65
C GLY A 147 -13.50 -17.23 -4.05
N LEU A 148 -13.18 -17.61 -2.82
CA LEU A 148 -13.99 -18.53 -2.01
C LEU A 148 -14.71 -17.72 -0.92
N TRP A 149 -16.02 -17.87 -0.87
CA TRP A 149 -16.92 -16.98 -0.16
C TRP A 149 -17.89 -17.77 0.70
N ARG A 150 -17.85 -17.55 2.02
CA ARG A 150 -18.82 -18.10 2.97
C ARG A 150 -19.96 -17.12 3.19
N LEU A 151 -21.19 -17.61 3.14
CA LEU A 151 -22.38 -16.80 3.33
C LEU A 151 -22.46 -16.20 4.74
N GLU A 152 -22.79 -14.91 4.83
CA GLU A 152 -23.06 -14.20 6.10
C GLU A 152 -24.51 -13.74 6.22
N SER A 153 -25.13 -13.31 5.11
CA SER A 153 -26.53 -12.89 5.10
C SER A 153 -27.18 -13.08 3.75
N LEU A 154 -28.50 -13.26 3.75
CA LEU A 154 -29.38 -13.34 2.59
C LEU A 154 -30.59 -12.43 2.80
N MET A 155 -30.91 -11.60 1.82
CA MET A 155 -32.10 -10.73 1.82
C MET A 155 -32.24 -9.92 3.13
N GLY A 156 -31.12 -9.46 3.69
CA GLY A 156 -31.07 -8.72 4.94
C GLY A 156 -31.18 -9.56 6.23
N GLN A 157 -31.33 -10.88 6.14
CA GLN A 157 -31.34 -11.80 7.28
C GLN A 157 -29.97 -12.50 7.43
N PRO A 158 -29.47 -12.71 8.66
CA PRO A 158 -28.25 -13.50 8.89
C PRO A 158 -28.39 -14.93 8.34
N ALA A 159 -27.28 -15.50 7.90
CA ALA A 159 -27.22 -16.92 7.56
C ALA A 159 -27.58 -17.79 8.79
N GLU A 160 -28.28 -18.89 8.52
CA GLU A 160 -28.77 -19.84 9.51
C GLU A 160 -27.62 -20.50 10.27
N ALA A 161 -27.75 -20.49 11.60
CA ALA A 161 -26.76 -21.07 12.47
C ALA A 161 -26.60 -22.57 12.22
N GLY A 162 -25.36 -23.01 11.95
CA GLY A 162 -25.05 -24.41 11.66
C GLY A 162 -25.23 -24.83 10.20
N VAL A 163 -25.73 -23.94 9.32
CA VAL A 163 -25.80 -24.20 7.87
C VAL A 163 -24.65 -23.48 7.18
N GLN A 164 -23.64 -24.23 6.74
CA GLN A 164 -22.46 -23.69 6.07
C GLN A 164 -22.69 -23.65 4.55
N SER A 165 -23.01 -22.47 4.02
CA SER A 165 -23.07 -22.23 2.57
C SER A 165 -21.78 -21.55 2.12
N VAL A 166 -21.07 -22.18 1.20
CA VAL A 166 -19.78 -21.69 0.66
C VAL A 166 -19.84 -21.78 -0.85
N ILE A 167 -19.51 -20.69 -1.53
CA ILE A 167 -19.42 -20.61 -2.98
C ILE A 167 -18.02 -20.21 -3.41
N GLU A 168 -17.56 -20.77 -4.51
CA GLU A 168 -16.34 -20.39 -5.21
C GLU A 168 -16.74 -19.79 -6.55
N ILE A 169 -16.24 -18.59 -6.83
CA ILE A 169 -16.31 -17.95 -8.14
C ILE A 169 -14.90 -17.99 -8.71
N ALA A 170 -14.69 -18.75 -9.77
CA ALA A 170 -13.40 -18.79 -10.46
C ALA A 170 -13.19 -17.52 -11.30
N ALA A 171 -11.93 -17.23 -11.66
CA ALA A 171 -11.57 -16.07 -12.48
C ALA A 171 -12.24 -16.07 -13.87
N ASP A 172 -12.62 -17.25 -14.39
CA ASP A 172 -13.35 -17.40 -15.66
C ASP A 172 -14.88 -17.31 -15.51
N GLY A 173 -15.35 -16.99 -14.30
CA GLY A 173 -16.76 -16.90 -13.92
C GLY A 173 -17.40 -18.23 -13.53
N THR A 174 -16.69 -19.37 -13.54
CA THR A 174 -17.28 -20.64 -13.08
C THR A 174 -17.71 -20.53 -11.62
N LEU A 175 -18.99 -20.86 -11.35
CA LEU A 175 -19.55 -20.92 -10.00
C LEU A 175 -19.61 -22.37 -9.56
N SER A 176 -19.09 -22.67 -8.37
CA SER A 176 -19.25 -23.98 -7.73
C SER A 176 -19.33 -23.82 -6.22
N GLY A 177 -20.02 -24.70 -5.51
CA GLY A 177 -20.05 -24.64 -4.05
C GLY A 177 -21.16 -25.47 -3.43
N SER A 178 -21.48 -25.17 -2.18
CA SER A 178 -22.58 -25.75 -1.43
C SER A 178 -23.56 -24.66 -1.00
N GLY A 179 -24.84 -24.90 -1.26
CA GLY A 179 -25.95 -24.11 -0.74
C GLY A 179 -26.22 -24.33 0.75
N GLY A 180 -25.48 -25.24 1.39
CA GLY A 180 -25.68 -25.70 2.76
C GLY A 180 -26.32 -27.09 2.82
N CYS A 181 -27.16 -27.44 1.84
CA CYS A 181 -27.71 -28.78 1.68
C CYS A 181 -27.18 -29.45 0.40
N ASN A 182 -27.35 -28.79 -0.75
CA ASN A 182 -26.99 -29.29 -2.07
C ASN A 182 -25.78 -28.59 -2.65
N MET A 183 -25.15 -29.27 -3.60
CA MET A 183 -24.07 -28.70 -4.38
C MET A 183 -24.65 -27.78 -5.45
N ILE A 184 -24.09 -26.58 -5.53
CA ILE A 184 -24.45 -25.53 -6.49
C ILE A 184 -23.37 -25.46 -7.57
N THR A 185 -23.78 -25.34 -8.83
CA THR A 185 -22.89 -25.14 -9.96
C THR A 185 -23.49 -24.14 -10.96
N GLY A 186 -22.66 -23.40 -11.68
CA GLY A 186 -23.14 -22.44 -12.66
C GLY A 186 -22.01 -21.71 -13.36
N LYS A 187 -22.34 -20.68 -14.13
CA LYS A 187 -21.36 -19.81 -14.76
C LYS A 187 -21.84 -18.37 -14.76
N ALA A 188 -21.03 -17.49 -14.18
CA ALA A 188 -21.22 -16.07 -14.17
C ALA A 188 -20.59 -15.41 -15.39
N ARG A 189 -21.30 -14.43 -15.96
CA ARG A 189 -20.72 -13.40 -16.82
C ARG A 189 -20.36 -12.20 -15.94
N ILE A 190 -19.09 -11.81 -15.94
CA ILE A 190 -18.57 -10.70 -15.12
C ILE A 190 -18.02 -9.63 -16.06
N GLU A 191 -18.56 -8.43 -15.97
CA GLU A 191 -18.17 -7.28 -16.80
C GLU A 191 -18.10 -6.02 -15.92
N GLY A 192 -16.89 -5.65 -15.50
CA GLY A 192 -16.68 -4.62 -14.49
C GLY A 192 -17.42 -4.99 -13.20
N GLU A 193 -18.29 -4.09 -12.71
CA GLU A 193 -19.12 -4.31 -11.51
C GLU A 193 -20.41 -5.11 -11.76
N ARG A 194 -20.68 -5.51 -13.02
CA ARG A 194 -21.86 -6.32 -13.34
C ARG A 194 -21.53 -7.80 -13.20
N ILE A 195 -22.49 -8.55 -12.67
CA ILE A 195 -22.44 -10.01 -12.59
C ILE A 195 -23.79 -10.59 -12.97
N ASP A 196 -23.79 -11.66 -13.76
CA ASP A 196 -25.00 -12.40 -14.10
C ASP A 196 -24.66 -13.89 -14.05
N PHE A 197 -25.22 -14.62 -13.08
CA PHE A 197 -24.98 -16.05 -12.89
C PHE A 197 -25.77 -16.93 -13.88
N GLY A 198 -26.63 -16.34 -14.70
CA GLY A 198 -27.53 -17.05 -15.60
C GLY A 198 -28.39 -18.06 -14.84
N ARG A 199 -28.42 -19.28 -15.37
CA ARG A 199 -29.06 -20.40 -14.68
C ARG A 199 -28.04 -21.08 -13.78
N VAL A 200 -28.34 -21.11 -12.49
CA VAL A 200 -27.61 -21.90 -11.53
C VAL A 200 -28.24 -23.30 -11.47
N ALA A 201 -27.44 -24.35 -11.28
CA ALA A 201 -27.91 -25.72 -11.12
C ALA A 201 -27.62 -26.19 -9.69
N SER A 202 -28.51 -27.01 -9.14
CA SER A 202 -28.38 -27.59 -7.80
C SER A 202 -28.77 -29.07 -7.80
N THR A 203 -28.18 -29.86 -6.89
CA THR A 203 -28.62 -31.24 -6.63
C THR A 203 -29.90 -31.27 -5.80
N MET A 204 -30.50 -32.46 -5.60
CA MET A 204 -31.76 -32.62 -4.85
C MET A 204 -31.64 -33.67 -3.72
N MET A 205 -30.79 -33.39 -2.74
CA MET A 205 -30.70 -34.12 -1.47
C MET A 205 -31.73 -33.58 -0.49
N ALA A 206 -32.26 -34.47 0.35
CA ALA A 206 -33.15 -34.08 1.44
C ALA A 206 -32.32 -33.74 2.69
N CYS A 207 -32.49 -32.51 3.20
CA CYS A 207 -31.86 -32.03 4.43
C CYS A 207 -32.93 -31.50 5.40
N PRO A 208 -32.57 -31.12 6.64
CA PRO A 208 -33.48 -30.41 7.52
C PRO A 208 -34.09 -29.16 6.86
N PRO A 209 -35.35 -28.82 7.15
CA PRO A 209 -36.05 -27.71 6.49
C PRO A 209 -35.32 -26.36 6.54
N ILE A 210 -34.58 -26.11 7.63
CA ILE A 210 -33.81 -24.87 7.81
C ILE A 210 -32.69 -24.73 6.76
N ALA A 211 -32.01 -25.82 6.42
CA ALA A 211 -30.96 -25.84 5.41
C ALA A 211 -31.52 -25.69 4.00
N MET A 212 -32.67 -26.35 3.72
CA MET A 212 -33.34 -26.23 2.43
C MET A 212 -33.88 -24.81 2.19
N GLY A 213 -34.39 -24.16 3.24
CA GLY A 213 -34.86 -22.77 3.17
C GLY A 213 -33.73 -21.79 2.80
N GLN A 214 -32.60 -21.88 3.50
CA GLN A 214 -31.41 -21.06 3.19
C GLN A 214 -30.89 -21.31 1.78
N GLU A 215 -30.81 -22.57 1.36
CA GLU A 215 -30.38 -22.93 0.01
C GLU A 215 -31.25 -22.29 -1.07
N MET A 216 -32.58 -22.38 -0.92
CA MET A 216 -33.51 -21.80 -1.88
C MET A 216 -33.38 -20.27 -1.93
N ALA A 217 -33.18 -19.62 -0.78
CA ALA A 217 -32.95 -18.18 -0.70
C ALA A 217 -31.62 -17.76 -1.35
N LEU A 218 -30.55 -18.54 -1.15
CA LEU A 218 -29.26 -18.30 -1.80
C LEU A 218 -29.39 -18.43 -3.32
N PHE A 219 -30.09 -19.47 -3.79
CA PHE A 219 -30.30 -19.70 -5.20
C PHE A 219 -31.05 -18.52 -5.86
N GLN A 220 -32.11 -18.02 -5.22
CA GLN A 220 -32.84 -16.84 -5.68
C GLN A 220 -31.96 -15.57 -5.68
N ALA A 221 -31.11 -15.39 -4.67
CA ALA A 221 -30.18 -14.27 -4.61
C ALA A 221 -29.16 -14.31 -5.75
N LEU A 222 -28.62 -15.49 -6.07
CA LEU A 222 -27.68 -15.67 -7.19
C LEU A 222 -28.35 -15.40 -8.54
N GLU A 223 -29.57 -15.88 -8.76
CA GLU A 223 -30.31 -15.62 -10.01
C GLU A 223 -30.72 -14.15 -10.18
N ALA A 224 -31.00 -13.45 -9.09
CA ALA A 224 -31.39 -12.04 -9.08
C ALA A 224 -30.19 -11.08 -9.14
N ALA A 225 -28.98 -11.53 -8.82
CA ALA A 225 -27.80 -10.67 -8.77
C ALA A 225 -27.48 -10.07 -10.15
N ARG A 226 -27.29 -8.75 -10.19
CA ARG A 226 -26.92 -7.98 -11.38
C ARG A 226 -25.65 -7.16 -11.17
N ARG A 227 -25.31 -6.86 -9.93
CA ARG A 227 -24.11 -6.14 -9.54
C ARG A 227 -23.44 -6.81 -8.36
N TRP A 228 -22.15 -6.56 -8.24
CA TRP A 228 -21.36 -7.02 -7.11
C TRP A 228 -20.45 -5.90 -6.62
N GLN A 229 -20.06 -5.98 -5.36
CA GLN A 229 -19.06 -5.10 -4.76
C GLN A 229 -18.22 -5.89 -3.78
N ILE A 230 -16.91 -5.59 -3.76
CA ILE A 230 -16.02 -6.04 -2.71
C ILE A 230 -15.64 -4.84 -1.84
N ASP A 231 -15.54 -5.06 -0.54
CA ASP A 231 -15.06 -4.04 0.38
C ASP A 231 -13.56 -3.74 0.13
N PRO A 232 -13.04 -2.56 0.54
CA PRO A 232 -11.65 -2.19 0.28
C PRO A 232 -10.60 -3.17 0.85
N THR A 233 -10.97 -4.00 1.84
CA THR A 233 -10.07 -4.99 2.43
C THR A 233 -10.04 -6.31 1.67
N GLY A 234 -10.95 -6.54 0.72
CA GLY A 234 -11.06 -7.79 -0.01
C GLY A 234 -11.69 -8.93 0.80
N GLN A 235 -12.28 -8.64 1.96
CA GLN A 235 -12.79 -9.64 2.91
C GLN A 235 -14.29 -9.85 2.82
N ALA A 236 -15.04 -8.94 2.19
CA ALA A 236 -16.48 -9.04 2.05
C ALA A 236 -16.91 -8.83 0.60
N LEU A 237 -17.75 -9.74 0.11
CA LEU A 237 -18.43 -9.66 -1.19
C LEU A 237 -19.91 -9.43 -0.95
N ILE A 238 -20.49 -8.45 -1.62
CA ILE A 238 -21.93 -8.16 -1.59
C ILE A 238 -22.49 -8.26 -3.00
N LEU A 239 -23.58 -8.99 -3.15
CA LEU A 239 -24.35 -9.07 -4.38
C LEU A 239 -25.59 -8.18 -4.28
N PHE A 240 -25.89 -7.48 -5.36
CA PHE A 240 -27.03 -6.57 -5.46
C PHE A 240 -27.92 -6.92 -6.66
N ASP A 241 -29.20 -6.60 -6.52
CA ASP A 241 -30.14 -6.62 -7.64
C ASP A 241 -29.91 -5.42 -8.59
N GLU A 242 -30.79 -5.28 -9.58
CA GLU A 242 -30.74 -4.17 -10.54
C GLU A 242 -31.05 -2.80 -9.92
N ALA A 243 -31.87 -2.78 -8.87
CA ALA A 243 -32.27 -1.56 -8.14
C ALA A 243 -31.25 -1.13 -7.07
N GLY A 244 -30.22 -1.95 -6.81
CA GLY A 244 -29.23 -1.72 -5.76
C GLY A 244 -29.61 -2.29 -4.39
N GLY A 245 -30.65 -3.11 -4.30
CA GLY A 245 -31.00 -3.86 -3.10
C GLY A 245 -29.98 -4.97 -2.83
N GLY A 246 -29.47 -5.05 -1.60
CA GLY A 246 -28.53 -6.09 -1.19
C GLY A 246 -29.20 -7.46 -1.08
N LEU A 247 -28.73 -8.42 -1.88
CA LEU A 247 -29.31 -9.77 -1.97
C LEU A 247 -28.57 -10.77 -1.08
N ALA A 248 -27.23 -10.70 -1.06
CA ALA A 248 -26.40 -11.61 -0.29
C ALA A 248 -25.09 -10.93 0.10
N ALA A 249 -24.63 -11.16 1.33
CA ALA A 249 -23.30 -10.78 1.77
C ALA A 249 -22.51 -12.03 2.15
N PHE A 250 -21.24 -12.05 1.76
CA PHE A 250 -20.32 -13.13 1.99
C PHE A 250 -19.02 -12.61 2.60
N ARG A 251 -18.34 -13.48 3.34
CA ARG A 251 -16.98 -13.26 3.83
C ARG A 251 -16.01 -14.16 3.07
N SER A 252 -14.85 -13.60 2.73
CA SER A 252 -13.72 -14.36 2.19
C SER A 252 -13.31 -15.46 3.18
N THR A 253 -13.06 -16.65 2.65
CA THR A 253 -12.60 -17.78 3.44
C THR A 253 -11.51 -18.54 2.70
N GLU A 254 -10.65 -19.21 3.45
CA GLU A 254 -9.68 -20.14 2.88
C GLU A 254 -10.33 -21.51 2.65
N ARG A 255 -9.72 -22.30 1.76
CA ARG A 255 -10.21 -23.60 1.29
C ARG A 255 -9.92 -24.72 2.29
#